data_AF-A0A7Y5AMZ8-F1
#
_entry.id   AF-A0A7Y5AMZ8-F1
#
_cell.length_a   1.000
_cell.length_b   1.000
_cell.length_c   1.000
_cell.angle_alpha   90.00
_cell.angle_beta   90.00
_cell.angle_gamma   90.00
#
_symmetry.space_group_name_H-M   'P 1'
#
loop_
_entity.id
_entity.type
_entity.pdbx_description
1 polymer ?
#
loop_
_entity_poly.entity_id
_entity_poly.type
_entity_poly.pdbx_seq_one_letter_code
_entity_poly.pdbx_strand_id
1 'polypeptide(L)'
;MADKFIEQKSQQLVFYISRYFRGRLPHSELHLFVWDTLEEWAQLNSGLQLPYSTRERVFWHLLHQLEYWPDSILREDRQLRRSIQDCICYLKGHGIAPPNCVGVRP
;
A
#
# COMPACT_ATOMS: atom_id res chain seq x y z
N MET A 1 -5.97 -17.29 -2.57
CA MET A 1 -6.38 -16.46 -3.74
C MET A 1 -6.12 -14.99 -3.44
N ALA A 2 -6.61 -14.50 -2.30
CA ALA A 2 -6.25 -13.18 -1.75
C ALA A 2 -4.73 -12.98 -1.56
N ASP A 3 -3.99 -13.93 -0.99
CA ASP A 3 -2.53 -13.78 -0.79
C ASP A 3 -1.75 -13.53 -2.08
N LYS A 4 -2.12 -14.22 -3.17
CA LYS A 4 -1.49 -14.03 -4.48
C LYS A 4 -1.79 -12.63 -5.04
N PHE A 5 -3.03 -12.15 -4.88
CA PHE A 5 -3.40 -10.79 -5.26
C PHE A 5 -2.60 -9.76 -4.46
N ILE A 6 -2.55 -9.91 -3.14
CA ILE A 6 -1.79 -9.02 -2.25
C ILE A 6 -0.30 -9.05 -2.61
N GLU A 7 0.29 -10.21 -2.90
CA GLU A 7 1.69 -10.32 -3.30
C GLU A 7 1.97 -9.57 -4.61
N GLN A 8 1.16 -9.79 -5.63
CA GLN A 8 1.30 -9.11 -6.93
C GLN A 8 1.08 -7.60 -6.81
N LYS A 9 0.02 -7.18 -6.12
CA LYS A 9 -0.29 -5.76 -5.91
C LYS A 9 0.71 -5.08 -4.99
N SER A 10 1.32 -5.80 -4.04
CA SER A 10 2.41 -5.25 -3.22
C SER A 10 3.61 -4.86 -4.10
N GLN A 11 3.98 -5.68 -5.09
CA GLN A 11 5.08 -5.35 -6.00
C GLN A 11 4.76 -4.11 -6.85
N GLN A 12 3.51 -4.01 -7.34
CA GLN A 12 3.03 -2.85 -8.08
C GLN A 12 3.03 -1.59 -7.18
N LEU A 13 2.40 -1.65 -6.01
CA LEU A 13 2.33 -0.56 -5.03
C LEU A 13 3.73 -0.02 -4.71
N VAL A 14 4.68 -0.92 -4.43
CA VAL A 14 6.07 -0.56 -4.18
C VAL A 14 6.70 0.19 -5.36
N PHE A 15 6.43 -0.25 -6.60
CA PHE A 15 6.92 0.41 -7.81
C PHE A 15 6.32 1.80 -7.98
N TYR A 16 5.00 1.93 -7.84
CA TYR A 16 4.26 3.19 -7.96
C TYR A 16 4.75 4.23 -6.93
N ILE A 17 4.80 3.84 -5.65
CA ILE A 17 5.26 4.74 -4.58
C ILE A 17 6.74 5.15 -4.79
N SER A 18 7.59 4.20 -5.18
CA SER A 18 9.00 4.49 -5.46
C SER A 18 9.16 5.51 -6.59
N ARG A 19 8.32 5.46 -7.63
CA ARG A 19 8.34 6.44 -8.72
C ARG A 19 7.76 7.79 -8.31
N TYR A 20 6.68 7.79 -7.53
CA TYR A 20 6.08 9.00 -6.99
C TYR A 20 7.09 9.81 -6.15
N PHE A 21 7.78 9.18 -5.19
CA PHE A 21 8.78 9.87 -4.36
C PHE A 21 10.04 10.32 -5.11
N ARG A 22 10.28 9.76 -6.31
CA ARG A 22 11.34 10.22 -7.22
C ARG A 22 10.88 11.36 -8.14
N GLY A 23 9.63 11.83 -8.00
CA GLY A 23 9.04 12.84 -8.86
C GLY A 23 8.76 12.37 -10.29
N ARG A 24 8.73 11.05 -10.52
CA ARG A 24 8.51 10.44 -11.84
C ARG A 24 7.08 9.94 -12.08
N LEU A 25 6.21 10.16 -11.10
CA LEU A 25 4.81 9.79 -11.16
C LEU A 25 3.99 10.89 -10.46
N PRO A 26 2.94 11.43 -11.09
CA PRO A 26 2.05 12.39 -10.44
C PRO A 26 1.16 11.70 -9.41
N HIS A 27 0.64 12.47 -8.46
CA HIS A 27 -0.22 11.96 -7.39
C HIS A 27 -1.52 11.31 -7.92
N SER A 28 -2.06 11.84 -9.02
CA SER A 28 -3.27 11.30 -9.66
C SER A 28 -3.13 9.83 -10.05
N GLU A 29 -1.94 9.39 -10.45
CA GLU A 29 -1.70 7.99 -10.82
C GLU A 29 -1.66 7.08 -9.60
N LEU A 30 -1.24 7.59 -8.43
CA LEU A 30 -1.38 6.84 -7.18
C LEU A 30 -2.85 6.66 -6.83
N HIS A 31 -3.62 7.74 -6.92
CA HIS A 31 -5.08 7.71 -6.70
C HIS A 31 -5.77 6.70 -7.62
N LEU A 32 -5.52 6.76 -8.92
CA LEU A 32 -6.06 5.78 -9.89
C LEU A 32 -5.66 4.35 -9.52
N PHE A 33 -4.39 4.12 -9.19
CA PHE A 33 -3.93 2.79 -8.75
C PHE A 33 -4.66 2.29 -7.50
N VAL A 34 -4.93 3.17 -6.52
CA VAL A 34 -5.71 2.81 -5.32
C VAL A 34 -7.11 2.37 -5.74
N TRP A 35 -7.81 3.16 -6.56
CA TRP A 35 -9.17 2.84 -6.98
C TRP A 35 -9.27 1.57 -7.83
N ASP A 36 -8.37 1.39 -8.80
CA ASP A 36 -8.28 0.16 -9.60
C ASP A 36 -8.08 -1.07 -8.71
N THR A 37 -7.20 -0.94 -7.70
CA THR A 37 -6.93 -2.03 -6.75
C THR A 37 -8.15 -2.37 -5.90
N LEU A 38 -8.92 -1.37 -5.48
CA LEU A 38 -10.16 -1.56 -4.72
C LEU A 38 -11.25 -2.22 -5.58
N GLU A 39 -11.38 -1.82 -6.84
CA GLU A 39 -12.31 -2.43 -7.78
C GLU A 39 -11.97 -3.90 -8.04
N GLU A 40 -10.71 -4.20 -8.35
CA GLU A 40 -10.23 -5.58 -8.54
C GLU A 40 -10.45 -6.43 -7.27
N TRP A 41 -10.25 -5.84 -6.09
CA TRP A 41 -10.50 -6.51 -4.82
C TRP A 41 -11.99 -6.86 -4.64
N ALA A 42 -12.89 -5.93 -4.95
CA ALA A 42 -14.33 -6.15 -4.86
C ALA A 42 -14.80 -7.29 -5.79
N GLN A 43 -14.18 -7.41 -6.96
CA GLN A 43 -14.47 -8.49 -7.93
C GLN A 43 -13.93 -9.86 -7.49
N LEU A 44 -12.88 -9.88 -6.66
CA LEU A 44 -12.19 -11.11 -6.27
C LEU A 44 -13.04 -12.08 -5.43
N ASN A 45 -14.25 -11.66 -5.01
CA ASN A 45 -15.26 -12.46 -4.29
C ASN A 45 -14.62 -13.39 -3.23
N SER A 46 -13.58 -12.88 -2.58
CA SER A 46 -12.79 -13.66 -1.66
C SER A 46 -13.56 -13.70 -0.36
N GLY A 47 -14.24 -14.83 -0.10
CA GLY A 47 -14.90 -15.07 1.17
C GLY A 47 -13.95 -14.75 2.34
N LEU A 48 -14.51 -14.36 3.49
CA LEU A 48 -13.78 -13.90 4.68
C LEU A 48 -12.79 -14.97 5.20
N GLN A 49 -11.65 -15.11 4.54
CA GLN A 49 -10.55 -15.94 4.99
C GLN A 49 -9.83 -15.15 6.07
N LEU A 50 -10.07 -15.54 7.30
CA LEU A 50 -9.32 -15.16 8.48
C LEU A 50 -8.32 -16.29 8.76
N PRO A 51 -7.09 -15.99 9.19
CA PRO A 51 -6.58 -14.70 9.66
C PRO A 51 -5.90 -13.83 8.59
N TYR A 52 -5.89 -12.51 8.83
CA TYR A 52 -5.13 -11.56 8.02
C TYR A 52 -3.62 -11.81 8.12
N SER A 53 -2.96 -11.95 6.98
CA SER A 53 -1.49 -11.94 6.94
C SER A 53 -0.95 -10.58 7.36
N THR A 54 0.18 -10.54 8.07
CA THR A 54 0.85 -9.27 8.41
C THR A 54 1.18 -8.47 7.14
N ARG A 55 1.49 -9.14 6.03
CA ARG A 55 1.72 -8.52 4.73
C ARG A 55 0.47 -7.80 4.20
N GLU A 56 -0.69 -8.45 4.30
CA GLU A 56 -1.97 -7.87 3.92
C GLU A 56 -2.30 -6.64 4.76
N ARG A 57 -2.06 -6.67 6.08
CA ARG A 57 -2.25 -5.50 6.94
C ARG A 57 -1.36 -4.32 6.55
N VAL A 58 -0.08 -4.58 6.26
CA VAL A 58 0.84 -3.53 5.81
C VAL A 58 0.44 -2.99 4.43
N PHE A 59 -0.02 -3.85 3.54
CA PHE A 59 -0.51 -3.46 2.21
C PHE A 59 -1.71 -2.51 2.31
N TRP A 60 -2.76 -2.90 3.03
CA TRP A 60 -3.95 -2.05 3.19
C TRP A 60 -3.66 -0.76 3.95
N HIS A 61 -2.77 -0.82 4.94
CA HIS A 61 -2.33 0.36 5.65
C HIS A 61 -1.67 1.37 4.71
N LEU A 62 -0.70 0.93 3.92
CA LEU A 62 -0.04 1.76 2.92
C LEU A 62 -1.02 2.34 1.91
N LEU A 63 -1.89 1.50 1.36
CA LEU A 63 -2.87 1.89 0.35
C LEU A 63 -3.79 3.00 0.89
N HIS A 64 -4.27 2.85 2.13
CA HIS A 64 -5.04 3.90 2.81
C HIS A 64 -4.23 5.18 3.03
N GLN A 65 -2.96 5.10 3.46
CA GLN A 65 -2.14 6.30 3.67
C GLN A 65 -1.96 7.11 2.38
N LEU A 66 -1.84 6.45 1.22
CA LEU A 66 -1.69 7.16 -0.06
C LEU A 66 -2.94 7.93 -0.47
N GLU A 67 -4.13 7.40 -0.19
CA GLU A 67 -5.39 8.05 -0.54
C GLU A 67 -5.81 9.10 0.50
N TYR A 68 -5.52 8.85 1.78
CA TYR A 68 -5.91 9.73 2.88
C TYR A 68 -5.14 11.05 2.91
N TRP A 69 -3.83 11.02 2.60
CA TRP A 69 -2.99 12.21 2.67
C TRP A 69 -2.93 12.95 1.34
N PRO A 70 -3.02 14.30 1.33
CA PRO A 70 -2.81 15.07 0.11
C PRO A 70 -1.33 15.05 -0.32
N ASP A 71 -1.09 15.31 -1.61
CA ASP A 71 0.26 15.34 -2.22
C ASP A 71 1.25 16.24 -1.46
N SER A 72 0.80 17.38 -0.93
CA SER A 72 1.65 18.29 -0.15
C SER A 72 2.22 17.61 1.10
N ILE A 73 1.35 16.95 1.88
CA ILE A 73 1.75 16.26 3.12
C ILE A 73 2.65 15.05 2.81
N LEU A 74 2.34 14.28 1.76
CA LEU A 74 3.17 13.15 1.34
C LEU A 74 4.60 13.57 0.97
N ARG A 75 4.78 14.78 0.42
CA ARG A 75 6.10 15.31 0.06
C ARG A 75 6.84 15.97 1.22
N GLU A 76 6.13 16.73 2.05
CA GLU A 76 6.71 17.59 3.09
C GLU A 76 6.96 16.83 4.40
N ASP A 77 6.09 15.89 4.75
CA ASP A 77 6.20 15.15 6.00
C ASP A 77 7.26 14.04 5.90
N ARG A 78 8.41 14.32 6.52
CA ARG A 78 9.55 13.40 6.58
C ARG A 78 9.27 12.16 7.43
N GLN A 79 8.42 12.26 8.46
CA GLN A 79 8.08 11.13 9.33
C GLN A 79 7.14 10.17 8.59
N LEU A 80 6.11 10.70 7.94
CA LEU A 80 5.22 9.93 7.08
C LEU A 80 5.99 9.22 5.97
N ARG A 81 6.87 9.95 5.27
CA ARG A 81 7.70 9.37 4.20
C ARG A 81 8.61 8.24 4.70
N ARG A 82 9.20 8.37 5.89
CA ARG A 82 9.98 7.29 6.51
C ARG A 82 9.11 6.08 6.82
N SER A 83 7.94 6.30 7.42
CA SER A 83 6.99 5.22 7.72
C SER A 83 6.56 4.47 6.45
N ILE A 84 6.24 5.19 5.37
CA ILE A 84 5.91 4.60 4.07
C ILE A 84 7.11 3.80 3.52
N GLN A 85 8.33 4.33 3.66
CA GLN A 85 9.55 3.66 3.21
C GLN A 85 9.81 2.36 3.98
N ASP A 86 9.57 2.34 5.29
CA ASP A 86 9.70 1.14 6.14
C ASP A 86 8.68 0.06 5.73
N CYS A 87 7.44 0.47 5.47
CA CYS A 87 6.41 -0.44 4.96
C CYS A 87 6.80 -1.02 3.59
N ILE A 88 7.35 -0.21 2.69
CA ILE A 88 7.86 -0.66 1.37
C ILE A 88 8.99 -1.67 1.52
N CYS A 89 9.94 -1.42 2.44
CA CYS A 89 11.03 -2.36 2.71
C CYS A 89 10.46 -3.72 3.15
N TYR A 90 9.51 -3.72 4.09
CA TYR A 90 8.84 -4.94 4.54
C TYR A 90 8.11 -5.66 3.39
N LEU A 91 7.36 -4.95 2.55
CA LEU A 91 6.68 -5.54 1.38
C LEU A 91 7.67 -6.11 0.34
N LYS A 92 8.89 -5.58 0.25
CA LYS A 92 9.98 -6.16 -0.55
C LYS A 92 10.64 -7.38 0.11
N GLY A 93 10.21 -7.80 1.29
CA GLY A 93 10.83 -8.88 2.06
C GLY A 93 12.07 -8.47 2.85
N HIS A 94 12.30 -7.16 3.03
CA HIS A 94 13.44 -6.63 3.78
C HIS A 94 12.97 -6.05 5.12
N GLY A 95 13.40 -6.65 6.23
CA GLY A 95 13.15 -6.14 7.58
C GLY A 95 11.87 -6.67 8.25
N ILE A 96 11.43 -5.97 9.30
CA ILE A 96 10.32 -6.35 10.18
C ILE A 96 9.11 -5.47 9.85
N ALA A 97 7.90 -6.02 10.02
CA ALA A 97 6.66 -5.25 9.84
C ALA A 97 6.62 -4.06 10.80
N PRO A 98 6.29 -2.84 10.34
CA PRO A 98 6.18 -1.69 11.23
C PRO A 98 5.05 -1.90 12.26
N PRO A 99 5.25 -1.52 13.53
CA PRO A 99 4.34 -1.87 14.63
C PRO A 99 2.95 -1.22 14.53
N ASN A 100 2.82 -0.12 13.79
CA ASN A 100 1.59 0.67 13.69
C ASN A 100 0.76 0.40 12.42
N CYS A 101 1.05 -0.68 11.69
CA CYS A 101 0.31 -1.04 10.48
C CYS A 101 -0.98 -1.81 10.82
N VAL A 102 -2.08 -1.06 10.97
CA VAL A 102 -3.43 -1.58 11.29
C VAL A 102 -4.36 -1.61 10.07
N GLY A 103 -3.82 -1.82 8.88
CA GLY A 103 -4.61 -1.85 7.64
C GLY A 103 -5.66 -2.95 7.68
N VAL A 104 -6.89 -2.59 7.34
CA VAL A 104 -8.03 -3.50 7.22
C VAL A 104 -8.53 -3.46 5.79
N ARG A 105 -8.86 -4.63 5.23
CA ARG A 105 -9.48 -4.71 3.90
C ARG A 105 -10.83 -3.97 3.90
N PRO A 106 -11.22 -3.37 2.76
CA PRO A 106 -12.57 -2.84 2.57
C PRO A 106 -13.64 -3.95 2.65
#